data_AF-A0A962N0B3-F1
#
_entry.id   AF-A0A962N0B3-F1
#
_cell.length_a   1.000
_cell.length_b   1.000
_cell.length_c   1.000
_cell.angle_alpha   90.00
_cell.angle_beta   90.00
_cell.angle_gamma   90.00
#
_symmetry.space_group_name_H-M   'P 1'
#
loop_
_entity.id
_entity.type
_entity.pdbx_description
1 polymer ?
#
loop_
_entity_poly.entity_id
_entity_poly.type
_entity_poly.pdbx_seq_one_letter_code
_entity_poly.pdbx_strand_id
1 'polypeptide(L)'
;MRQPGRSGLPDHIVSSAQIYGSTTTLLRHTLRRFGIETSFVDVNDHTAIQAAIRPETRLLFCESIGNPGLDIADIPALAAIASGTRIPLVVDATFATPALQNPLTLGAHVVVHSLTKWIGGSGNAMGGAIIDGGNFDWGRAAGRFPTLTEPYAPFHGINFWEEFGPAALTAMVKQPLPAFRPRPS
;
A
#
# COMPACT_ATOMS: atom_id res chain seq x y z
N MET A 1 4.10 -10.26 -19.31
CA MET A 1 3.38 -9.61 -20.43
C MET A 1 2.64 -8.41 -19.82
N ARG A 2 3.00 -7.17 -20.21
CA ARG A 2 2.40 -5.95 -19.63
C ARG A 2 0.92 -5.87 -20.05
N GLN A 3 0.04 -5.52 -19.12
CA GLN A 3 -1.37 -5.22 -19.39
C GLN A 3 -1.45 -4.05 -20.41
N PRO A 4 -2.30 -4.14 -21.45
CA PRO A 4 -2.50 -3.03 -22.38
C PRO A 4 -3.11 -1.83 -21.64
N GLY A 5 -2.58 -0.61 -21.89
CA GLY A 5 -3.01 0.63 -21.23
C GLY A 5 -2.08 1.16 -20.13
N ARG A 6 -1.13 0.35 -19.66
CA ARG A 6 -0.16 0.79 -18.65
C ARG A 6 0.90 1.71 -19.27
N SER A 7 1.12 2.90 -18.69
CA SER A 7 2.24 3.76 -19.07
C SER A 7 3.54 2.93 -19.09
N GLY A 8 4.43 3.19 -20.05
CA GLY A 8 5.68 2.44 -20.19
C GLY A 8 6.59 2.48 -18.95
N LEU A 9 6.31 3.39 -18.00
CA LEU A 9 7.09 3.62 -16.80
C LEU A 9 6.87 2.53 -15.72
N PRO A 10 7.92 2.20 -14.95
CA PRO A 10 7.80 1.33 -13.76
C PRO A 10 6.86 1.96 -12.73
N ASP A 11 6.17 1.15 -11.92
CA ASP A 11 5.40 1.72 -10.81
C ASP A 11 6.36 2.25 -9.74
N HIS A 12 5.93 3.23 -8.96
CA HIS A 12 6.77 3.86 -7.94
C HIS A 12 6.08 3.89 -6.58
N ILE A 13 6.87 3.77 -5.51
CA ILE A 13 6.43 3.91 -4.12
C ILE A 13 7.25 5.02 -3.46
N VAL A 14 6.60 5.86 -2.66
CA VAL A 14 7.31 6.70 -1.69
C VAL A 14 7.19 6.02 -0.34
N SER A 15 8.32 5.82 0.34
CA SER A 15 8.36 5.16 1.65
C SER A 15 9.14 6.01 2.65
N SER A 16 8.78 5.95 3.93
CA SER A 16 9.69 6.38 4.97
C SER A 16 10.99 5.57 4.92
N ALA A 17 12.11 6.20 5.28
CA ALA A 17 13.43 5.58 5.27
C ALA A 17 13.68 4.70 6.52
N GLN A 18 13.11 5.09 7.66
CA GLN A 18 13.21 4.37 8.93
C GLN A 18 12.07 3.36 9.05
N ILE A 19 12.26 2.20 8.42
CA ILE A 19 11.31 1.07 8.44
C ILE A 19 12.05 -0.23 8.72
N TYR A 20 11.31 -1.24 9.18
CA TYR A 20 11.80 -2.58 9.46
C TYR A 20 12.67 -3.13 8.32
N GLY A 21 13.80 -3.75 8.69
CA GLY A 21 14.81 -4.17 7.72
C GLY A 21 14.29 -5.12 6.63
N SER A 22 13.35 -6.00 6.97
CA SER A 22 12.72 -6.87 5.96
C SER A 22 11.80 -6.09 5.01
N THR A 23 11.08 -5.08 5.50
CA THR A 23 10.28 -4.17 4.67
C THR A 23 11.18 -3.35 3.75
N THR A 24 12.30 -2.82 4.27
CA THR A 24 13.32 -2.17 3.44
C THR A 24 13.83 -3.11 2.34
N THR A 25 14.11 -4.38 2.67
CA THR A 25 14.58 -5.39 1.71
C THR A 25 13.52 -5.71 0.64
N LEU A 26 12.26 -5.82 1.05
CA LEU A 26 11.12 -6.02 0.15
C LEU A 26 11.05 -4.87 -0.86
N LEU A 27 10.96 -3.63 -0.38
CA LEU A 27 10.79 -2.45 -1.23
C LEU A 27 12.02 -2.19 -2.12
N ARG A 28 13.22 -2.23 -1.55
CA ARG A 28 14.47 -1.87 -2.25
C ARG A 28 14.94 -2.92 -3.25
N HIS A 29 14.81 -4.20 -2.90
CA HIS A 29 15.45 -5.28 -3.66
C HIS A 29 14.45 -6.22 -4.33
N THR A 30 13.38 -6.60 -3.64
CA THR A 30 12.44 -7.61 -4.15
C THR A 30 11.50 -6.99 -5.18
N LEU A 31 10.80 -5.90 -4.82
CA LEU A 31 9.85 -5.22 -5.70
C LEU A 31 10.53 -4.60 -6.93
N ARG A 32 11.78 -4.17 -6.80
CA ARG A 32 12.60 -3.69 -7.93
C ARG A 32 12.72 -4.72 -9.06
N ARG A 33 12.79 -6.02 -8.73
CA ARG A 33 12.84 -7.10 -9.75
C ARG A 33 11.55 -7.21 -10.56
N PHE A 34 10.44 -6.69 -10.03
CA PHE A 34 9.14 -6.61 -10.69
C PHE A 34 8.91 -5.25 -11.38
N GLY A 35 9.94 -4.40 -11.46
CA GLY A 35 9.83 -3.07 -12.07
C GLY A 35 9.04 -2.08 -11.21
N ILE A 36 9.11 -2.23 -9.89
CA ILE A 36 8.57 -1.26 -8.93
C ILE A 36 9.75 -0.57 -8.24
N GLU A 37 9.86 0.74 -8.39
CA GLU A 37 10.89 1.55 -7.73
C GLU A 37 10.39 2.11 -6.40
N THR A 38 11.31 2.46 -5.50
CA THR A 38 10.96 3.09 -4.23
C THR A 38 11.91 4.22 -3.90
N SER A 39 11.36 5.41 -3.64
CA SER A 39 12.07 6.53 -3.04
C SER A 39 11.92 6.45 -1.52
N PHE A 40 13.04 6.55 -0.79
CA PHE A 40 13.07 6.53 0.66
C PHE A 40 13.34 7.94 1.18
N VAL A 41 12.47 8.45 2.04
CA VAL A 41 12.51 9.82 2.55
C VAL A 41 12.34 9.81 4.07
N ASP A 42 12.85 10.82 4.78
CA ASP A 42 12.48 11.02 6.19
C ASP A 42 10.95 11.17 6.32
N VAL A 43 10.35 10.48 7.29
CA VAL A 43 8.89 10.46 7.48
C VAL A 43 8.32 11.82 7.86
N ASN A 44 9.14 12.67 8.51
CA ASN A 44 8.73 14.00 8.99
C ASN A 44 9.25 15.14 8.09
N ASP A 45 9.98 14.83 7.01
CA ASP A 45 10.29 15.79 5.94
C ASP A 45 9.18 15.79 4.89
N HIS A 46 8.08 16.46 5.21
CA HIS A 46 6.90 16.56 4.35
C HIS A 46 7.20 17.20 2.99
N THR A 47 8.19 18.10 2.92
CA THR A 47 8.60 18.75 1.67
C THR A 47 9.30 17.74 0.76
N ALA A 48 10.25 16.97 1.30
CA ALA A 48 10.92 15.93 0.55
C ALA A 48 9.96 14.81 0.13
N ILE A 49 8.97 14.47 0.96
CA ILE A 49 7.92 13.49 0.61
C ILE A 49 7.12 13.98 -0.61
N GLN A 50 6.65 15.24 -0.58
CA GLN A 50 5.93 15.83 -1.71
C GLN A 50 6.79 15.85 -2.98
N ALA A 51 8.07 16.22 -2.87
CA ALA A 51 9.00 16.26 -3.99
C ALA A 51 9.31 14.87 -4.57
N ALA A 52 9.21 13.82 -3.76
CA ALA A 52 9.44 12.44 -4.21
C ALA A 52 8.25 11.83 -4.96
N ILE A 53 7.06 12.44 -4.90
CA ILE A 53 5.86 11.95 -5.60
C ILE A 53 5.97 12.22 -7.11
N ARG A 54 5.69 11.19 -7.91
CA ARG A 54 5.78 11.19 -9.38
C ARG A 54 4.45 10.76 -10.01
N PRO A 55 4.24 10.98 -11.33
CA PRO A 55 3.04 10.53 -12.03
C PRO A 55 2.75 9.02 -11.89
N GLU A 56 3.79 8.21 -11.76
CA GLU A 56 3.73 6.75 -11.59
C GLU A 56 3.68 6.28 -10.12
N THR A 57 3.72 7.20 -9.13
CA THR A 57 3.59 6.82 -7.71
C THR A 57 2.24 6.15 -7.46
N ARG A 58 2.26 5.01 -6.77
CA ARG A 58 1.08 4.20 -6.46
C ARG A 58 0.65 4.28 -5.01
N LEU A 59 1.56 4.56 -4.08
CA LEU A 59 1.23 4.71 -2.67
C LEU A 59 2.34 5.44 -1.92
N LEU A 60 1.97 6.01 -0.78
CA LEU A 60 2.86 6.45 0.29
C LEU A 60 2.85 5.41 1.40
N PHE A 61 4.01 4.96 1.86
CA PHE A 61 4.16 3.97 2.93
C PHE A 61 4.93 4.56 4.12
N CYS A 62 4.49 4.25 5.34
CA CYS A 62 5.26 4.46 6.55
C CYS A 62 4.95 3.43 7.63
N GLU A 63 5.82 3.34 8.63
CA GLU A 63 5.50 2.75 9.93
C GLU A 63 4.98 3.86 10.85
N SER A 64 3.96 3.57 11.68
CA SER A 64 3.45 4.57 12.63
C SER A 64 4.48 4.95 13.69
N ILE A 65 5.33 3.98 14.04
CA ILE A 65 6.52 4.13 14.87
C ILE A 65 7.67 3.47 14.10
N GLY A 66 8.59 4.28 13.59
CA GLY A 66 9.67 3.84 12.70
C GLY A 66 10.73 2.97 13.38
N ASN A 67 11.50 2.26 12.58
CA ASN A 67 12.56 1.38 13.05
C ASN A 67 13.88 1.68 12.32
N PRO A 68 15.04 1.76 13.01
CA PRO A 68 15.25 1.66 14.47
C PRO A 68 15.07 2.98 15.25
N GLY A 69 14.84 4.11 14.56
CA GLY A 69 14.82 5.44 15.16
C GLY A 69 13.66 5.71 16.14
N LEU A 70 12.60 4.91 16.10
CA LEU A 70 11.35 5.14 16.85
C LEU A 70 10.69 6.49 16.55
N ASP A 71 10.98 7.04 15.36
CA ASP A 71 10.35 8.25 14.88
C ASP A 71 8.83 8.04 14.75
N ILE A 72 8.06 8.99 15.26
CA ILE A 72 6.60 8.95 15.16
C ILE A 72 6.20 9.65 13.87
N ALA A 73 5.43 8.96 13.03
CA ALA A 73 4.90 9.53 11.79
C ALA A 73 3.75 10.50 12.08
N ASP A 74 3.79 11.70 11.49
CA ASP A 74 2.64 12.61 11.44
C ASP A 74 1.58 12.10 10.43
N ILE A 75 0.84 11.05 10.82
CA ILE A 75 -0.15 10.39 9.96
C ILE A 75 -1.17 11.38 9.38
N PRO A 76 -1.74 12.35 10.13
CA PRO A 76 -2.62 13.36 9.56
C PRO A 76 -1.98 14.18 8.43
N ALA A 77 -0.74 14.63 8.58
CA ALA A 77 -0.04 15.38 7.53
C ALA A 77 0.25 14.50 6.31
N LEU A 78 0.71 13.27 6.52
CA LEU A 78 0.96 12.30 5.45
C LEU A 78 -0.34 11.95 4.70
N ALA A 79 -1.46 11.81 5.41
CA ALA A 79 -2.77 11.53 4.83
C ALA A 79 -3.25 12.69 3.96
N ALA A 80 -3.01 13.94 4.39
CA ALA A 80 -3.32 15.13 3.61
C ALA A 80 -2.49 15.18 2.31
N ILE A 81 -1.18 14.88 2.37
CA ILE A 81 -0.31 14.80 1.18
C ILE A 81 -0.78 13.70 0.23
N ALA A 82 -1.06 12.51 0.76
CA ALA A 82 -1.49 11.36 -0.03
C ALA A 82 -2.83 11.64 -0.73
N SER A 83 -3.81 12.17 0.00
CA SER A 83 -5.12 12.56 -0.54
C SER A 83 -4.99 13.65 -1.60
N GLY A 84 -4.20 14.70 -1.34
CA GLY A 84 -3.96 15.79 -2.28
C GLY A 84 -3.29 15.35 -3.59
N THR A 85 -2.56 14.23 -3.56
CA THR A 85 -1.88 13.64 -4.73
C THR A 85 -2.59 12.41 -5.31
N ARG A 86 -3.76 12.05 -4.76
CA ARG A 86 -4.60 10.90 -5.18
C ARG A 86 -3.84 9.57 -5.17
N ILE A 87 -3.04 9.36 -4.14
CA ILE A 87 -2.44 8.07 -3.80
C ILE A 87 -2.87 7.66 -2.38
N PRO A 88 -3.04 6.37 -2.08
CA PRO A 88 -3.33 5.92 -0.74
C PRO A 88 -2.11 6.05 0.17
N LEU A 89 -2.39 6.25 1.45
CA LEU A 89 -1.42 6.16 2.55
C LEU A 89 -1.59 4.78 3.20
N VAL A 90 -0.52 4.00 3.18
CA VAL A 90 -0.43 2.69 3.82
C VAL A 90 0.43 2.83 5.08
N VAL A 91 -0.13 2.50 6.23
CA VAL A 91 0.56 2.59 7.52
C VAL A 91 0.74 1.20 8.11
N ASP A 92 1.99 0.82 8.38
CA ASP A 92 2.27 -0.33 9.25
C ASP A 92 2.17 0.12 10.71
N ALA A 93 1.17 -0.42 11.41
CA ALA A 93 0.90 -0.12 12.81
C ALA A 93 1.21 -1.30 13.74
N THR A 94 2.10 -2.22 13.31
CA THR A 94 2.49 -3.40 14.08
C THR A 94 2.99 -3.02 15.48
N PHE A 95 3.81 -1.97 15.60
CA PHE A 95 4.40 -1.59 16.87
C PHE A 95 3.39 -0.96 17.83
N ALA A 96 2.58 -0.02 17.34
CA ALA A 96 1.58 0.66 18.16
C ALA A 96 0.43 -0.27 18.57
N THR A 97 0.08 -1.24 17.71
CA THR A 97 -1.12 -2.08 17.83
C THR A 97 -2.44 -1.30 17.77
N PRO A 98 -3.57 -1.95 17.44
CA PRO A 98 -4.88 -1.28 17.46
C PRO A 98 -5.32 -0.80 18.85
N ALA A 99 -4.72 -1.33 19.93
CA ALA A 99 -5.05 -0.96 21.30
C ALA A 99 -4.53 0.43 21.69
N LEU A 100 -3.44 0.91 21.05
CA LEU A 100 -2.85 2.22 21.36
C LEU A 100 -3.13 3.26 20.27
N GLN A 101 -3.20 2.84 19.01
CA GLN A 101 -3.39 3.76 17.89
C GLN A 101 -4.23 3.13 16.78
N ASN A 102 -5.21 3.88 16.30
CA ASN A 102 -5.94 3.55 15.08
C ASN A 102 -5.54 4.53 13.96
N PRO A 103 -4.62 4.17 13.04
CA PRO A 103 -4.22 5.07 11.96
C PRO A 103 -5.38 5.49 11.04
N LEU A 104 -6.45 4.68 10.93
CA LEU A 104 -7.60 5.02 10.08
C LEU A 104 -8.32 6.28 10.60
N THR A 105 -8.40 6.47 11.93
CA THR A 105 -8.97 7.69 12.51
C THR A 105 -8.07 8.91 12.34
N LEU A 106 -6.80 8.69 11.96
CA LEU A 106 -5.82 9.73 11.66
C LEU A 106 -5.69 10.01 10.16
N GLY A 107 -6.49 9.35 9.30
CA GLY A 107 -6.54 9.59 7.86
C GLY A 107 -5.75 8.57 7.02
N ALA A 108 -5.17 7.53 7.62
CA ALA A 108 -4.62 6.42 6.83
C ALA A 108 -5.71 5.78 5.96
N HIS A 109 -5.33 5.28 4.79
CA HIS A 109 -6.25 4.63 3.86
C HIS A 109 -6.21 3.11 4.01
N VAL A 110 -5.03 2.58 4.29
CA VAL A 110 -4.80 1.15 4.51
C VAL A 110 -3.89 1.00 5.72
N VAL A 111 -4.20 0.04 6.60
CA VAL A 111 -3.34 -0.34 7.72
C VAL A 111 -2.87 -1.77 7.51
N VAL A 112 -1.59 -2.01 7.80
CA VAL A 112 -1.02 -3.36 7.80
C VAL A 112 -0.49 -3.71 9.18
N HIS A 113 -0.58 -4.99 9.52
CA HIS A 113 0.03 -5.54 10.73
C HIS A 113 0.72 -6.86 10.44
N SER A 114 1.89 -7.06 11.04
CA SER A 114 2.41 -8.39 11.32
C SER A 114 1.72 -8.95 12.56
N LEU A 115 0.74 -9.83 12.35
CA LEU A 115 0.01 -10.49 13.43
C LEU A 115 0.94 -11.39 14.26
N THR A 116 2.02 -11.88 13.66
CA THR A 116 3.08 -12.67 14.32
C THR A 116 3.66 -11.98 15.57
N LYS A 117 3.65 -10.64 15.60
CA LYS A 117 4.30 -9.84 16.64
C LYS A 117 3.37 -9.66 17.84
N TRP A 118 3.06 -8.42 18.21
CA TRP A 118 2.33 -8.09 19.44
C TRP A 118 0.90 -8.62 19.48
N ILE A 119 0.23 -8.73 18.34
CA ILE A 119 -1.15 -9.23 18.29
C ILE A 119 -1.21 -10.73 18.62
N GLY A 120 -0.32 -11.54 18.02
CA GLY A 120 -0.20 -12.96 18.34
C GLY A 120 0.49 -13.21 19.70
N GLY A 121 1.44 -12.35 20.08
CA GLY A 121 2.06 -12.23 21.41
C GLY A 121 2.95 -13.39 21.87
N SER A 122 2.76 -14.58 21.30
CA SER A 122 3.36 -15.84 21.77
C SER A 122 4.46 -16.39 20.86
N GLY A 123 4.68 -15.77 19.69
CA GLY A 123 5.74 -16.17 18.74
C GLY A 123 5.54 -17.56 18.12
N ASN A 124 4.35 -18.16 18.25
CA ASN A 124 4.08 -19.54 17.82
C ASN A 124 3.29 -19.64 16.49
N ALA A 125 2.80 -18.52 15.98
CA ALA A 125 1.99 -18.46 14.76
C ALA A 125 2.40 -17.26 13.91
N MET A 126 2.52 -17.49 12.61
CA MET A 126 2.75 -16.42 11.64
C MET A 126 1.43 -15.94 11.05
N GLY A 127 1.30 -14.62 10.92
CA GLY A 127 0.14 -14.03 10.27
C GLY A 127 0.39 -12.58 9.86
N GLY A 128 -0.40 -12.12 8.91
CA GLY A 128 -0.45 -10.73 8.47
C GLY A 128 -1.90 -10.30 8.29
N ALA A 129 -2.17 -9.03 8.50
CA ALA A 129 -3.47 -8.42 8.23
C ALA A 129 -3.30 -7.18 7.36
N ILE A 130 -4.25 -7.01 6.43
CA ILE A 130 -4.48 -5.78 5.68
C ILE A 130 -5.88 -5.30 6.08
N ILE A 131 -5.97 -4.08 6.56
CA ILE A 131 -7.20 -3.42 6.96
C ILE A 131 -7.43 -2.28 5.98
N ASP A 132 -8.49 -2.41 5.20
CA ASP A 132 -8.97 -1.38 4.28
C ASP A 132 -9.86 -0.40 5.04
N GLY A 133 -9.53 0.88 4.98
CA GLY A 133 -10.33 1.92 5.64
C GLY A 133 -11.64 2.22 4.94
N GLY A 134 -11.81 1.81 3.67
CA GLY A 134 -12.98 2.17 2.87
C GLY A 134 -13.13 3.69 2.65
N ASN A 135 -12.06 4.45 2.84
CA ASN A 135 -12.05 5.91 2.82
C ASN A 135 -11.22 6.49 1.66
N PHE A 136 -10.67 5.65 0.78
CA PHE A 136 -9.98 6.07 -0.44
C PHE A 136 -10.89 5.90 -1.67
N ASP A 137 -11.09 6.98 -2.42
CA ASP A 137 -11.84 6.96 -3.68
C ASP A 137 -10.96 6.45 -4.83
N TRP A 138 -10.99 5.13 -5.04
CA TRP A 138 -10.23 4.49 -6.11
C TRP A 138 -10.63 5.00 -7.50
N GLY A 139 -11.91 5.34 -7.71
CA GLY A 139 -12.43 5.85 -8.97
C GLY A 139 -11.86 7.22 -9.36
N ARG A 140 -11.66 8.14 -8.40
CA ARG A 140 -10.99 9.44 -8.66
C ARG A 140 -9.50 9.33 -8.94
N ALA A 141 -8.90 8.20 -8.60
CA ALA A 141 -7.54 7.82 -8.94
C ALA A 141 -7.48 6.89 -10.18
N ALA A 142 -8.54 6.85 -11.00
CA ALA A 142 -8.60 6.08 -12.24
C ALA A 142 -7.35 6.31 -13.11
N GLY A 143 -6.83 5.21 -13.68
CA GLY A 143 -5.56 5.17 -14.41
C GLY A 143 -4.33 4.87 -13.55
N ARG A 144 -4.36 5.12 -12.23
CA ARG A 144 -3.32 4.64 -11.31
C ARG A 144 -3.56 3.20 -10.85
N PHE A 145 -4.83 2.79 -10.74
CA PHE A 145 -5.24 1.48 -10.21
C PHE A 145 -6.15 0.72 -11.16
N PRO A 146 -5.73 0.44 -12.41
CA PRO A 146 -6.58 -0.22 -13.41
C PRO A 146 -7.11 -1.58 -12.96
N THR A 147 -6.37 -2.31 -12.12
CA THR A 147 -6.84 -3.59 -11.55
C THR A 147 -8.07 -3.43 -10.64
N LEU A 148 -8.32 -2.24 -10.10
CA LEU A 148 -9.51 -1.95 -9.30
C LEU A 148 -10.60 -1.22 -10.09
N THR A 149 -10.22 -0.37 -11.05
CA THR A 149 -11.12 0.60 -11.69
C THR A 149 -11.45 0.30 -13.15
N GLU A 150 -10.88 -0.75 -13.72
CA GLU A 150 -11.15 -1.19 -15.10
C GLU A 150 -11.57 -2.67 -15.11
N PRO A 151 -12.25 -3.13 -16.18
CA PRO A 151 -12.62 -4.54 -16.33
C PRO A 151 -11.43 -5.49 -16.17
N TYR A 152 -11.45 -6.31 -15.13
CA TYR A 152 -10.37 -7.23 -14.81
C TYR A 152 -10.60 -8.59 -15.45
N ALA A 153 -9.92 -8.85 -16.57
CA ALA A 153 -10.11 -10.05 -17.39
C ALA A 153 -10.02 -11.40 -16.62
N PRO A 154 -9.08 -11.59 -15.66
CA PRO A 154 -9.01 -12.84 -14.90
C PRO A 154 -10.22 -13.12 -14.00
N PHE A 155 -11.09 -12.12 -13.80
CA PHE A 155 -12.28 -12.22 -12.97
C PHE A 155 -13.53 -11.82 -13.77
N HIS A 156 -13.66 -12.40 -14.97
CA HIS A 156 -14.82 -12.24 -15.86
C HIS A 156 -15.16 -10.79 -16.25
N GLY A 157 -14.15 -9.91 -16.25
CA GLY A 157 -14.32 -8.51 -16.62
C GLY A 157 -14.98 -7.66 -15.54
N ILE A 158 -15.01 -8.14 -14.28
CA ILE A 158 -15.50 -7.34 -13.15
C ILE A 158 -14.72 -6.03 -13.04
N ASN A 159 -15.41 -4.93 -12.76
CA ASN A 159 -14.81 -3.71 -12.28
C ASN A 159 -15.02 -3.67 -10.76
N PHE A 160 -13.96 -3.89 -9.97
CA PHE A 160 -14.08 -4.01 -8.52
C PHE A 160 -14.62 -2.74 -7.87
N TRP A 161 -14.28 -1.56 -8.40
CA TRP A 161 -14.76 -0.30 -7.89
C TRP A 161 -16.26 -0.10 -8.16
N GLU A 162 -16.73 -0.45 -9.36
CA GLU A 162 -18.17 -0.36 -9.69
C GLU A 162 -19.01 -1.33 -8.86
N GLU A 163 -18.51 -2.56 -8.64
CA GLU A 163 -19.25 -3.60 -7.93
C GLU A 163 -19.22 -3.42 -6.40
N PHE A 164 -18.06 -3.10 -5.83
CA PHE A 164 -17.85 -3.12 -4.37
C PHE A 164 -17.62 -1.73 -3.75
N GLY A 165 -17.49 -0.68 -4.57
CA GLY A 165 -17.29 0.69 -4.11
C GLY A 165 -16.15 0.80 -3.09
N PRO A 166 -16.38 1.41 -1.91
CA PRO A 166 -15.39 1.54 -0.85
C PRO A 166 -14.66 0.23 -0.45
N ALA A 167 -15.29 -0.94 -0.62
CA ALA A 167 -14.71 -2.22 -0.26
C ALA A 167 -13.92 -2.89 -1.41
N ALA A 168 -13.69 -2.19 -2.52
CA ALA A 168 -13.04 -2.74 -3.72
C ALA A 168 -11.67 -3.38 -3.45
N LEU A 169 -10.82 -2.72 -2.64
CA LEU A 169 -9.51 -3.25 -2.28
C LEU A 169 -9.66 -4.55 -1.48
N THR A 170 -10.51 -4.56 -0.45
CA THR A 170 -10.80 -5.77 0.33
C THR A 170 -11.31 -6.91 -0.55
N ALA A 171 -12.25 -6.63 -1.46
CA ALA A 171 -12.80 -7.62 -2.36
C ALA A 171 -11.73 -8.20 -3.29
N MET A 172 -10.83 -7.36 -3.83
CA MET A 172 -9.73 -7.78 -4.70
C MET A 172 -8.69 -8.62 -3.98
N VAL A 173 -8.22 -8.20 -2.80
CA VAL A 173 -7.16 -8.89 -2.04
C VAL A 173 -7.60 -10.30 -1.59
N LYS A 174 -8.90 -10.51 -1.37
CA LYS A 174 -9.47 -11.84 -1.05
C LYS A 174 -9.49 -12.79 -2.23
N GLN A 175 -9.38 -12.28 -3.47
CA GLN A 175 -9.40 -13.15 -4.63
C GLN A 175 -8.09 -13.95 -4.72
N PRO A 176 -8.16 -15.23 -5.09
CA PRO A 176 -6.97 -15.97 -5.42
C PRO A 176 -6.26 -15.23 -6.57
N LEU A 177 -4.94 -15.04 -6.45
CA LEU A 177 -4.14 -14.62 -7.59
C LEU A 177 -4.50 -15.55 -8.74
N PRO A 178 -4.81 -15.03 -9.95
CA PRO A 178 -5.14 -15.89 -11.07
C PRO A 178 -3.99 -16.87 -11.22
N ALA A 179 -4.29 -18.16 -11.01
CA ALA A 179 -3.32 -19.22 -11.16
C ALA A 179 -2.65 -18.99 -12.52
N PHE A 180 -1.32 -18.92 -12.53
CA PHE A 180 -0.56 -18.83 -13.76
C PHE A 180 -0.86 -20.12 -14.55
N ARG A 181 -1.92 -20.13 -15.34
CA ARG A 181 -2.18 -21.21 -16.31
C ARG A 181 -1.14 -20.98 -17.40
N PRO A 182 -0.12 -21.86 -17.54
CA PRO A 182 0.65 -21.85 -18.77
C PRO A 182 -0.35 -22.01 -19.92
N ARG A 183 -0.24 -21.15 -20.94
CA ARG A 183 -1.01 -21.36 -22.17
C ARG A 183 -0.66 -22.76 -22.70
N PRO A 184 -1.65 -23.60 -23.06
CA PRO A 184 -1.33 -24.83 -23.77
C PRO A 184 -0.52 -24.46 -25.03
N SER A 185 0.56 -25.21 -25.23
CA SER A 185 1.45 -25.13 -26.39
C SER A 185 0.69 -25.29 -27.70
#